data_AF-A0A527VLJ9-F1
#
_entry.id   AF-A0A527VLJ9-F1
#
_cell.length_a   1.000
_cell.length_b   1.000
_cell.length_c   1.000
_cell.angle_alpha   90.00
_cell.angle_beta   90.00
_cell.angle_gamma   90.00
#
_symmetry.space_group_name_H-M   'P 1'
#
loop_
_entity.id
_entity.type
_entity.pdbx_description
1 polymer ?
#
loop_
_entity_poly.entity_id
_entity_poly.type
_entity_poly.pdbx_seq_one_letter_code
_entity_poly.pdbx_strand_id
1 'polypeptide(L)' 'QVISYEGGAVFTRDGDYLANYRDHDAHRREFARFSKRDAEAYDRYSRDVTRQCRFIQPLLMRTAPDPTSFKPR' A
#
# COMPACT_ATOMS: atom_id res chain seq x y z
N GLN A 1 11.67 -23.29 0.40
CA GLN A 1 11.77 -21.99 -0.30
C GLN A 1 10.41 -21.31 -0.16
N VAL A 2 10.33 -20.18 0.53
CA VAL A 2 9.08 -19.42 0.67
C VAL A 2 9.04 -18.44 -0.50
N ILE A 3 8.13 -18.67 -1.44
CA ILE A 3 7.83 -17.67 -2.48
C ILE A 3 6.87 -16.68 -1.83
N SER A 4 7.30 -15.44 -1.64
CA SER A 4 6.38 -14.38 -1.21
C SER A 4 5.26 -14.28 -2.24
N TYR A 5 3.99 -14.27 -1.80
CA TYR A 5 2.89 -13.87 -2.68
C TYR A 5 3.14 -12.41 -3.08
N GLU A 6 3.77 -12.20 -4.24
CA GLU A 6 4.24 -10.86 -4.67
C GLU A 6 3.17 -10.02 -5.36
N GLY A 7 1.96 -10.56 -5.49
CA GLY A 7 0.85 -9.90 -6.15
C GLY A 7 -0.47 -10.63 -5.92
N GLY A 8 -1.55 -9.92 -6.25
CA GLY A 8 -2.91 -10.46 -6.27
C GLY A 8 -3.61 -10.00 -7.54
N ALA A 9 -4.80 -10.50 -7.84
CA ALA A 9 -5.62 -9.97 -8.91
C ALA A 9 -7.08 -10.02 -8.50
N VAL A 10 -7.86 -9.05 -8.99
CA VAL A 10 -9.31 -9.05 -8.85
C VAL A 10 -9.95 -9.14 -10.23
N PHE A 11 -10.99 -9.95 -10.35
CA PHE A 11 -11.75 -10.08 -11.59
C PHE A 11 -12.75 -8.94 -11.70
N THR A 12 -12.82 -8.35 -12.89
CA THR A 12 -13.81 -7.35 -13.24
C THR A 12 -15.11 -8.03 -13.66
N ARG A 13 -16.23 -7.30 -13.60
CA ARG A 13 -17.54 -7.84 -14.00
C ARG A 13 -17.60 -8.17 -15.50
N ASP A 14 -16.75 -7.53 -16.30
CA ASP A 14 -16.69 -7.69 -17.75
C ASP A 14 -15.77 -8.85 -18.18
N GLY A 15 -15.21 -9.60 -17.22
CA GLY A 15 -14.37 -10.77 -17.47
C GLY A 15 -12.87 -10.47 -17.63
N ASP A 16 -12.45 -9.20 -17.55
CA ASP A 16 -11.04 -8.81 -17.43
C ASP A 16 -10.56 -8.92 -15.97
N TYR A 17 -9.28 -8.62 -15.70
CA TYR A 17 -8.69 -8.61 -14.37
C TYR A 17 -7.89 -7.34 -14.12
N LEU A 18 -7.82 -6.95 -12.84
CA LEU A 18 -6.89 -5.93 -12.36
C LEU A 18 -5.85 -6.60 -11.46
N ALA A 19 -4.60 -6.61 -11.91
CA ALA A 19 -3.49 -7.20 -11.18
C ALA A 19 -2.79 -6.20 -10.23
N ASN A 20 -2.37 -6.69 -9.07
CA ASN A 20 -1.57 -5.98 -8.11
C ASN A 20 -0.12 -6.45 -8.22
N TYR A 21 0.79 -5.49 -8.40
CA TYR A 21 2.21 -5.73 -8.55
C TYR A 21 2.97 -4.93 -7.50
N ARG A 22 4.01 -5.54 -6.93
CA ARG A 22 4.95 -4.86 -6.04
C ARG A 22 5.76 -3.79 -6.76
N ASP A 23 6.08 -4.02 -8.03
CA ASP A 23 6.78 -3.05 -8.87
C ASP A 23 5.86 -1.89 -9.22
N HIS A 24 6.30 -0.68 -8.88
CA HIS A 24 5.49 0.53 -9.01
C HIS A 24 5.12 0.81 -10.47
N ASP A 25 6.05 0.60 -11.40
CA ASP A 25 5.84 0.91 -12.81
C ASP A 25 4.97 -0.16 -13.50
N ALA A 26 5.08 -1.43 -13.10
CA ALA A 26 4.16 -2.48 -13.51
C ALA A 26 2.74 -2.19 -13.03
N HIS A 27 2.56 -1.81 -11.76
CA HIS A 27 1.24 -1.51 -11.21
C HIS A 27 0.62 -0.24 -11.84
N ARG A 28 1.43 0.79 -12.10
CA ARG A 28 0.99 1.98 -12.83
C ARG A 28 0.55 1.64 -14.27
N ARG A 29 1.29 0.77 -14.97
CA ARG A 29 0.91 0.32 -16.32
C ARG A 29 -0.40 -0.47 -16.31
N GLU A 30 -0.62 -1.26 -15.27
CA GLU A 30 -1.88 -1.97 -15.08
C GLU A 30 -3.05 -1.00 -14.93
N PHE A 31 -2.94 0.03 -14.09
CA PHE A 31 -3.97 1.08 -14.02
C PHE A 31 -4.16 1.80 -15.35
N ALA A 32 -3.09 2.02 -16.10
CA ALA A 32 -3.16 2.72 -17.40
C ALA A 32 -3.92 1.92 -18.46
N ARG A 33 -4.03 0.59 -18.35
CA ARG A 33 -4.88 -0.24 -19.21
C ARG A 33 -6.36 0.11 -19.05
N PHE A 34 -6.78 0.44 -17.83
CA PHE A 34 -8.16 0.82 -17.50
C PHE A 34 -8.40 2.32 -17.65
N SER A 35 -7.46 3.15 -17.19
CA SER A 35 -7.59 4.60 -17.18
C SER A 35 -6.23 5.29 -17.05
N LYS A 36 -5.86 6.08 -18.06
CA LYS A 36 -4.63 6.90 -18.02
C LYS A 36 -4.67 7.94 -16.89
N ARG A 37 -5.85 8.52 -16.64
CA ARG A 37 -6.04 9.51 -15.58
C ARG A 37 -5.76 8.91 -14.20
N ASP A 38 -6.24 7.69 -13.97
CA ASP A 38 -6.07 7.03 -12.68
C ASP A 38 -4.63 6.55 -12.50
N ALA A 39 -3.94 6.16 -13.57
CA ALA A 39 -2.51 5.85 -13.52
C ALA A 39 -1.65 7.07 -13.11
N GLU A 40 -2.02 8.28 -13.53
CA GLU A 40 -1.35 9.51 -13.08
C GLU A 40 -1.73 9.91 -11.64
N ALA A 41 -2.99 9.69 -11.26
CA ALA A 41 -3.45 9.93 -9.89
C ALA A 41 -2.80 8.95 -8.89
N TYR A 42 -2.59 7.71 -9.30
CA TYR A 42 -1.97 6.66 -8.50
C TYR A 42 -0.56 7.04 -8.04
N ASP A 43 0.24 7.65 -8.91
CA ASP A 43 1.61 8.07 -8.57
C ASP A 43 1.62 9.12 -7.44
N ARG A 44 0.73 10.12 -7.54
CA ARG A 44 0.53 11.12 -6.47
C ARG A 44 0.03 10.47 -5.18
N TYR A 45 -0.97 9.60 -5.29
CA TYR A 45 -1.54 8.87 -4.16
C TYR A 45 -0.49 8.02 -3.43
N SER A 46 0.28 7.23 -4.17
CA SER A 46 1.34 6.37 -3.63
C SER A 46 2.37 7.15 -2.83
N ARG A 47 2.80 8.31 -3.36
CA ARG A 47 3.72 9.22 -2.68
C ARG A 47 3.14 9.77 -1.38
N ASP A 48 1.89 10.23 -1.41
CA ASP A 48 1.23 10.85 -0.25
C ASP A 48 0.97 9.83 0.85
N VAL A 49 0.47 8.64 0.50
CA VAL A 49 0.26 7.55 1.46
C VAL A 49 1.58 7.10 2.06
N THR A 50 2.63 6.94 1.26
CA THR A 50 3.96 6.58 1.78
C THR A 50 4.45 7.60 2.80
N ARG A 51 4.24 8.90 2.54
CA ARG A 51 4.58 9.97 3.47
C ARG A 51 3.78 9.87 4.77
N GLN A 52 2.47 9.62 4.68
CA GLN A 52 1.60 9.44 5.85
C GLN A 52 2.00 8.20 6.66
N CYS A 53 2.28 7.07 6.01
CA CYS A 53 2.74 5.86 6.67
C CYS A 53 4.03 6.10 7.45
N ARG A 54 5.01 6.82 6.88
CA ARG A 54 6.25 7.20 7.59
C ARG A 54 5.99 8.07 8.82
N PHE A 55 4.97 8.93 8.78
CA PHE A 55 4.59 9.77 9.91
C PHE A 55 3.91 8.96 11.03
N ILE A 56 3.03 8.01 10.68
CA ILE A 56 2.26 7.22 11.65
C ILE A 56 3.05 6.04 12.19
N GLN A 57 4.01 5.50 11.43
CA GLN A 57 4.78 4.30 11.79
C GLN A 57 5.39 4.35 13.21
N PRO A 58 6.02 5.45 13.68
CA PRO A 58 6.55 5.50 15.04
C PRO A 58 5.49 5.38 16.13
N LEU A 59 4.25 5.83 15.87
CA LEU A 59 3.15 5.74 16.82
C LEU A 59 2.66 4.30 16.96
N LEU A 60 2.55 3.57 15.85
CA LEU A 60 2.10 2.17 15.83
C LEU A 60 3.17 1.21 16.37
N MET A 61 4.44 1.50 16.12
CA MET A 61 5.55 0.64 16.56
C MET A 61 6.03 0.97 17.99
N ARG A 62 5.44 1.96 18.66
CA ARG A 62 5.76 2.28 20.04
C ARG A 62 5.15 1.24 20.97
N THR A 63 5.98 0.62 21.81
CA THR A 63 5.50 -0.22 22.91
C THR A 63 4.56 0.60 23.80
N ALA A 64 3.36 0.08 24.06
CA ALA A 64 2.42 0.72 24.96
C ALA A 64 3.05 0.91 26.36
N PRO A 65 2.75 2.01 27.07
CA PRO A 65 3.26 2.22 28.42
C PRO A 65 2.79 1.09 29.35
N ASP A 66 3.67 0.65 30.25
CA ASP A 66 3.35 -0.34 31.27
C ASP A 66 2.25 0.22 32.20
N PRO A 67 1.07 -0.43 32.28
CA PRO A 67 -0.06 0.07 33.07
C PRO A 67 0.19 0.05 34.59
N THR A 68 1.23 -0.64 35.07
CA THR A 68 1.57 -0.75 36.50
C THR A 68 2.76 0.11 36.92
N SER A 69 3.40 0.78 35.97
CA SER A 69 4.56 1.63 36.23
C SER A 69 4.13 3.01 36.75
N PHE A 70 4.62 3.40 37.94
CA PHE A 70 4.48 4.76 38.47
C PHE A 70 5.39 5.81 37.80
N LYS A 71 6.01 5.47 36.66
CA LYS A 71 6.80 6.37 35.82
C LYS A 71 6.09 6.58 34.48
N PRO A 72 5.15 7.54 34.39
CA PRO A 72 4.51 7.87 33.11
C PRO A 72 5.55 8.36 32.09
N ARG A 73 5.43 7.91 30.84
CA ARG A 73 6.28 8.27 29.68
C ARG A 73 5.46 8.80 28.52
#